data_AF-A0A8T4QQX3-F1
#
_entry.id   AF-A0A8T4QQX3-F1
#
_cell.length_a   1.000
_cell.length_b   1.000
_cell.length_c   1.000
_cell.angle_alpha   90.00
_cell.angle_beta   90.00
_cell.angle_gamma   90.00
#
_symmetry.space_group_name_H-M   'P 1'
#
loop_
_entity.id
_entity.type
_entity.pdbx_description
1 polymer ?
#
loop_
_entity_poly.entity_id
_entity_poly.type
_entity_poly.pdbx_seq_one_letter_code
_entity_poly.pdbx_strand_id
1 'polypeptide(L)'
;MEKKILLFCLFLLLAISSVSALPDLIIEDLVAEPLPQENLWRQDILLSFSIKNIGDQAVKTRLPYAKSGVSQRGWSALTQDLKGAFPIINLNGEIRNEEPAEEKIQVAEGNIVAPLITLNPGEKVEIKSPPYKLEALTKYFTFSFPDSGTYKVGYQVDPNDEIKEADEDNNLAEIEMPIEFKHYLKGPNEEATKYLPEMKSNQYYLAFPKKGSCIFIEEINKEVCLEESTDFYEVISISGIKGKVWHFFGLFSFISKIGNYEFKRTGAGILLTEKKP
;
A
#
# COMPACT_ATOMS: atom_id res chain seq x y z
N MET A 1 -4.92 69.56 10.08
CA MET A 1 -4.88 68.53 9.01
C MET A 1 -4.23 67.25 9.52
N GLU A 2 -3.16 67.35 10.31
CA GLU A 2 -2.41 66.22 10.89
C GLU A 2 -3.24 65.22 11.71
N LYS A 3 -4.19 65.68 12.55
CA LYS A 3 -5.03 64.77 13.35
C LYS A 3 -5.94 63.85 12.52
N LYS A 4 -6.33 64.26 11.30
CA LYS A 4 -7.18 63.44 10.42
C LYS A 4 -6.38 62.36 9.68
N ILE A 5 -5.10 62.65 9.37
CA ILE A 5 -4.18 61.69 8.73
C ILE A 5 -3.79 60.60 9.74
N LEU A 6 -3.51 60.97 10.99
CA LEU A 6 -3.20 60.00 12.05
C LEU A 6 -4.37 59.03 12.31
N LEU A 7 -5.60 59.53 12.34
CA LEU A 7 -6.79 58.71 12.56
C LEU A 7 -7.07 57.77 11.36
N PHE A 8 -6.81 58.23 10.13
CA PHE A 8 -6.95 57.41 8.92
C PHE A 8 -5.87 56.33 8.83
N CYS A 9 -4.61 56.63 9.19
CA CYS A 9 -3.55 55.61 9.29
C CYS A 9 -3.83 54.58 10.39
N LEU A 10 -4.42 54.99 11.53
CA LEU A 10 -4.82 54.07 12.59
C LEU A 10 -5.97 53.15 12.14
N PHE A 11 -6.93 53.67 11.37
CA PHE A 11 -7.99 52.87 10.75
C PHE A 11 -7.46 51.92 9.66
N LEU A 12 -6.45 52.34 8.89
CA LEU A 12 -5.78 51.50 7.90
C LEU A 12 -5.01 50.37 8.58
N LEU A 13 -4.31 50.65 9.69
CA LEU A 13 -3.63 49.65 10.53
C LEU A 13 -4.60 48.66 11.18
N LEU A 14 -5.79 49.11 11.60
CA LEU A 14 -6.85 48.25 12.14
C LEU A 14 -7.59 47.45 11.06
N ALA A 15 -7.59 47.91 9.80
CA ALA A 15 -8.16 47.18 8.67
C ALA A 15 -7.22 46.10 8.11
N ILE A 16 -5.93 46.12 8.46
CA ILE A 16 -4.95 45.07 8.09
C ILE A 16 -5.02 43.88 9.08
N SER A 17 -5.69 44.01 10.22
CA SER A 17 -5.63 43.04 11.32
C SER A 17 -6.80 42.05 11.39
N SER A 18 -7.06 41.35 10.29
CA SER A 18 -7.82 40.09 10.38
C SER A 18 -7.44 39.10 9.27
N VAL A 19 -6.13 38.96 8.99
CA VAL A 19 -5.66 37.66 8.50
C VAL A 19 -5.81 36.72 9.69
N SER A 20 -6.89 35.94 9.70
CA SER A 20 -7.02 34.87 10.68
C SER A 20 -5.89 33.89 10.41
N ALA A 21 -4.88 33.87 11.27
CA ALA A 21 -3.90 32.80 11.25
C ALA A 21 -4.67 31.48 11.37
N LEU A 22 -4.42 30.56 10.45
CA LEU A 22 -5.02 29.24 10.41
C LEU A 22 -3.89 28.21 10.24
N PRO A 23 -4.07 26.99 10.76
CA PRO A 23 -3.19 25.88 10.38
C PRO A 23 -3.40 25.52 8.91
N ASP A 24 -2.48 24.77 8.33
CA ASP A 24 -2.55 24.29 6.95
C ASP A 24 -1.65 23.07 6.80
N LEU A 25 -2.24 21.89 6.58
CA LEU A 25 -1.61 20.58 6.62
C LEU A 25 -1.40 20.05 5.20
N ILE A 26 -0.15 19.83 4.82
CA ILE A 26 0.19 19.22 3.54
C ILE A 26 0.89 17.88 3.72
N ILE A 27 0.85 17.09 2.66
CA ILE A 27 1.66 15.88 2.51
C ILE A 27 2.88 16.17 1.64
N GLU A 28 4.07 15.94 2.19
CA GLU A 28 5.35 16.06 1.48
C GLU A 28 6.06 14.69 1.46
N ASP A 29 7.14 14.59 0.66
CA ASP A 29 8.03 13.43 0.63
C ASP A 29 7.32 12.08 0.35
N LEU A 30 6.20 12.10 -0.40
CA LEU A 30 5.43 10.90 -0.72
C LEU A 30 6.25 9.96 -1.60
N VAL A 31 6.56 8.79 -1.06
CA VAL A 31 7.28 7.71 -1.74
C VAL A 31 6.48 6.44 -1.56
N ALA A 32 6.34 5.68 -2.64
CA ALA A 32 5.74 4.37 -2.59
C ALA A 32 6.61 3.34 -3.30
N GLU A 33 6.84 2.22 -2.61
CA GLU A 33 7.79 1.18 -3.04
C GLU A 33 7.11 -0.19 -3.05
N PRO A 34 7.24 -0.98 -4.12
CA PRO A 34 6.78 -2.35 -4.10
C PRO A 34 7.64 -3.19 -3.15
N LEU A 35 6.98 -3.91 -2.24
CA LEU A 35 7.62 -4.94 -1.44
C LEU A 35 7.99 -6.14 -2.34
N PRO A 36 9.03 -6.94 -2.02
CA PRO A 36 9.26 -8.22 -2.65
C PRO A 36 7.95 -9.02 -2.65
N GLN A 37 7.63 -9.59 -3.80
CA GLN A 37 6.38 -10.32 -4.00
C GLN A 37 6.43 -11.65 -3.24
N GLU A 38 6.12 -11.63 -1.94
CA GLU A 38 6.05 -12.84 -1.11
C GLU A 38 4.86 -13.74 -1.47
N ASN A 39 3.87 -13.18 -2.14
CA ASN A 39 2.63 -13.87 -2.49
C ASN A 39 2.27 -13.63 -3.96
N LEU A 40 2.04 -14.72 -4.67
CA LEU A 40 1.59 -14.73 -6.06
C LEU A 40 0.14 -14.28 -6.29
N TRP A 41 -0.55 -13.84 -5.23
CA TRP A 41 -1.93 -13.33 -5.29
C TRP A 41 -2.05 -11.83 -5.01
N ARG A 42 -0.98 -11.15 -4.58
CA ARG A 42 -1.01 -9.70 -4.32
C ARG A 42 0.37 -9.08 -4.40
N GLN A 43 0.45 -7.86 -4.93
CA GLN A 43 1.60 -6.99 -4.75
C GLN A 43 1.31 -6.06 -3.57
N ASP A 44 2.13 -6.13 -2.54
CA ASP A 44 2.03 -5.21 -1.40
C ASP A 44 2.94 -3.99 -1.68
N ILE A 45 2.40 -2.79 -1.51
CA ILE A 45 3.13 -1.52 -1.68
C ILE A 45 3.32 -0.84 -0.34
N LEU A 46 4.54 -0.41 -0.06
CA LEU A 46 4.91 0.35 1.11
C LEU A 46 4.79 1.85 0.84
N LEU A 47 4.02 2.57 1.66
CA LEU A 47 3.90 4.03 1.55
C LEU A 47 4.72 4.72 2.66
N SER A 48 5.51 5.73 2.29
CA SER A 48 6.19 6.64 3.21
C SER A 48 5.91 8.08 2.82
N PHE A 49 5.73 8.96 3.80
CA PHE A 49 5.39 10.37 3.56
C PHE A 49 5.66 11.21 4.81
N SER A 50 5.57 12.53 4.68
CA SER A 50 5.62 13.50 5.77
C SER A 50 4.29 14.25 5.85
N ILE A 51 3.80 14.50 7.06
CA ILE A 51 2.71 15.46 7.30
C ILE A 51 3.34 16.74 7.86
N LYS A 52 3.05 17.88 7.25
CA LYS A 52 3.65 19.17 7.63
C LYS A 52 2.60 20.24 7.81
N ASN A 53 2.78 21.06 8.84
CA ASN A 53 1.98 22.26 9.02
C ASN A 53 2.68 23.46 8.35
N ILE A 54 2.16 23.94 7.23
CA ILE A 54 2.62 25.16 6.54
C ILE A 54 1.86 26.43 6.96
N GLY A 55 0.85 26.28 7.81
CA GLY A 55 0.04 27.38 8.32
C GLY A 55 0.71 28.16 9.46
N ASP A 56 -0.01 29.17 9.93
CA ASP A 56 0.49 30.14 10.91
C ASP A 56 0.10 29.79 12.35
N GLN A 57 -0.65 28.71 12.57
CA GLN A 57 -1.06 28.23 13.89
C GLN A 57 -0.69 26.78 14.11
N ALA A 58 -0.43 26.44 15.38
CA ALA A 58 -0.26 25.04 15.77
C ALA A 58 -1.56 24.26 15.58
N VAL A 59 -1.44 23.00 15.16
CA VAL A 59 -2.57 22.13 14.85
C VAL A 59 -2.42 20.78 15.53
N LYS A 60 -3.54 20.25 16.02
CA LYS A 60 -3.61 18.85 16.43
C LYS A 60 -4.09 18.03 15.25
N THR A 61 -3.27 17.09 14.79
CA THR A 61 -3.61 16.24 13.65
C THR A 61 -3.56 14.77 14.04
N ARG A 62 -4.50 14.01 13.49
CA ARG A 62 -4.57 12.57 13.70
C ARG A 62 -3.57 11.89 12.77
N LEU A 63 -2.76 11.04 13.36
CA LEU A 63 -1.92 10.15 12.58
C LEU A 63 -2.76 8.98 12.06
N PRO A 64 -2.31 8.34 10.97
CA PRO A 64 -3.13 7.34 10.34
C PRO A 64 -3.35 6.14 11.27
N TYR A 65 -4.55 5.55 11.15
CA TYR A 65 -4.98 4.39 11.92
C TYR A 65 -5.57 3.35 10.95
N ALA A 66 -5.36 2.06 11.22
CA ALA A 66 -6.16 1.01 10.61
C ALA A 66 -6.92 0.15 11.63
N LYS A 67 -8.15 -0.18 11.24
CA LYS A 67 -8.96 -1.21 11.87
C LYS A 67 -8.57 -2.57 11.29
N SER A 68 -8.26 -3.55 12.14
CA SER A 68 -8.15 -4.92 11.64
C SER A 68 -9.50 -5.35 11.04
N GLY A 69 -9.47 -5.82 9.79
CA GLY A 69 -10.61 -6.52 9.19
C GLY A 69 -11.56 -5.70 8.31
N VAL A 70 -11.34 -4.40 8.08
CA VAL A 70 -12.07 -3.65 7.04
C VAL A 70 -11.08 -3.20 5.99
N SER A 71 -10.84 -4.05 4.99
CA SER A 71 -10.21 -3.63 3.73
C SER A 71 -11.21 -2.78 2.94
N GLN A 72 -11.55 -1.58 3.44
CA GLN A 72 -11.87 -0.53 2.51
C GLN A 72 -10.55 -0.19 1.84
N ARG A 73 -10.44 -0.55 0.56
CA ARG A 73 -9.33 -0.25 -0.35
C ARG A 73 -8.41 0.87 0.19
N GLY A 74 -7.28 0.48 0.79
CA GLY A 74 -6.12 1.36 0.92
C GLY A 74 -5.67 1.88 2.28
N TRP A 75 -5.98 1.25 3.42
CA TRP A 75 -5.42 1.75 4.69
C TRP A 75 -5.09 0.61 5.65
N SER A 76 -3.80 0.26 5.78
CA SER A 76 -3.33 -0.62 6.87
C SER A 76 -2.16 0.02 7.61
N ALA A 77 -2.34 0.60 8.79
CA ALA A 77 -1.27 0.73 9.76
C ALA A 77 -1.79 0.25 11.10
N LEU A 78 -1.17 -0.80 11.66
CA LEU A 78 -1.57 -1.31 12.96
C LEU A 78 -1.15 -0.30 14.03
N THR A 79 -2.11 0.41 14.62
CA THR A 79 -1.86 1.35 15.73
C THR A 79 -1.25 0.70 16.96
N GLN A 80 -1.31 -0.64 17.07
CA GLN A 80 -0.79 -1.38 18.22
C GLN A 80 0.73 -1.28 18.41
N ASP A 81 1.48 -0.93 17.36
CA ASP A 81 2.95 -0.83 17.41
C ASP A 81 3.51 0.60 17.25
N LEU A 82 2.66 1.62 17.08
CA LEU A 82 3.05 3.03 17.17
C LEU A 82 3.16 3.49 18.65
N LYS A 83 3.72 2.63 19.51
CA LYS A 83 4.01 2.97 20.90
C LYS A 83 5.37 3.65 20.95
N GLY A 84 5.38 4.91 21.39
CA GLY A 84 6.59 5.70 21.54
C GLY A 84 6.38 7.14 21.11
N ALA A 85 7.37 7.98 21.40
CA ALA A 85 7.32 9.37 20.99
C ALA A 85 7.61 9.50 19.48
N PHE A 86 6.81 10.29 18.78
CA PHE A 86 7.01 10.62 17.38
C PHE A 86 8.10 11.68 17.23
N PRO A 87 9.09 11.46 16.34
CA PRO A 87 10.05 12.50 16.00
C PRO A 87 9.37 13.55 15.11
N ILE A 88 9.30 14.77 15.62
CA ILE A 88 8.79 15.95 14.93
C ILE A 88 9.97 16.85 14.60
N ILE A 89 10.11 17.20 13.33
CA ILE A 89 11.24 17.95 12.77
C ILE A 89 10.78 19.38 12.52
N ASN A 90 11.48 20.37 13.06
CA ASN A 90 11.20 21.79 12.80
C ASN A 90 11.93 22.31 11.54
N LEU A 91 11.69 23.58 11.20
CA LEU A 91 12.31 24.25 10.03
C LEU A 91 13.85 24.25 10.03
N ASN A 92 14.47 24.15 11.20
CA ASN A 92 15.93 24.11 11.35
C ASN A 92 16.50 22.68 11.32
N GLY A 93 15.63 21.66 11.18
CA GLY A 93 16.01 20.24 11.25
C GLY A 93 16.18 19.71 12.68
N GLU A 94 15.81 20.48 13.71
CA GLU A 94 15.85 20.01 15.08
C GLU A 94 14.68 19.08 15.36
N ILE A 95 14.93 18.04 16.16
CA ILE A 95 13.95 17.00 16.45
C ILE A 95 13.43 17.18 17.86
N ARG A 96 12.10 17.26 18.01
CA ARG A 96 11.43 17.06 19.29
C ARG A 96 10.64 15.77 19.25
N ASN A 97 10.60 15.06 20.37
CA ASN A 97 9.86 13.81 20.50
C ASN A 97 8.53 14.12 21.21
N GLU A 98 7.40 13.75 20.60
CA GLU A 98 6.06 13.90 21.19
C GLU A 98 5.42 12.53 21.43
N GLU A 99 5.10 12.23 22.69
CA GLU A 99 4.23 11.09 22.99
C GLU A 99 2.81 11.43 22.52
N PRO A 100 2.22 10.62 21.62
CA PRO A 100 0.91 10.91 21.06
C PRO A 100 -0.16 10.86 22.16
N ALA A 101 -1.09 11.81 22.14
CA ALA A 101 -2.33 11.67 22.88
C ALA A 101 -3.22 10.62 22.21
N GLU A 102 -4.06 9.94 22.99
CA GLU A 102 -5.07 9.03 22.46
C GLU A 102 -6.40 9.77 22.28
N GLU A 103 -6.93 9.78 21.07
CA GLU A 103 -8.28 10.27 20.79
C GLU A 103 -9.21 9.10 20.45
N LYS A 104 -10.37 9.04 21.12
CA LYS A 104 -11.42 8.05 20.83
C LYS A 104 -12.38 8.62 19.79
N ILE A 105 -12.45 7.93 18.65
CA ILE A 105 -13.34 8.32 17.54
C ILE A 105 -14.42 7.26 17.42
N GLN A 106 -15.67 7.70 17.31
CA GLN A 106 -16.81 6.82 17.11
C GLN A 106 -16.96 6.53 15.61
N VAL A 107 -16.92 5.27 15.22
CA VAL A 107 -17.19 4.79 13.85
C VAL A 107 -18.33 3.79 13.84
N ALA A 108 -18.82 3.44 12.64
CA ALA A 108 -19.97 2.55 12.45
C ALA A 108 -19.84 1.22 13.19
N GLU A 109 -18.64 0.63 13.24
CA GLU A 109 -18.41 -0.64 13.97
C GLU A 109 -17.65 -0.46 15.30
N GLY A 110 -17.84 0.66 16.02
CA GLY A 110 -17.39 0.85 17.40
C GLY A 110 -16.49 2.07 17.64
N ASN A 111 -15.72 2.07 18.73
CA ASN A 111 -14.74 3.11 19.02
C ASN A 111 -13.35 2.72 18.50
N ILE A 112 -12.66 3.68 17.90
CA ILE A 112 -11.26 3.55 17.46
C ILE A 112 -10.40 4.51 18.27
N VAL A 113 -9.14 4.15 18.51
CA VAL A 113 -8.16 5.01 19.17
C VAL A 113 -7.11 5.42 18.14
N ALA A 114 -7.03 6.71 17.85
CA ALA A 114 -6.05 7.28 16.93
C ALA A 114 -4.96 8.03 17.71
N PRO A 115 -3.68 7.94 17.28
CA PRO A 115 -2.64 8.80 17.83
C PRO A 115 -2.87 10.24 17.36
N LEU A 116 -2.87 11.17 18.30
CA LEU A 116 -3.03 12.59 18.08
C LEU A 116 -1.73 13.30 18.46
N ILE A 117 -1.14 14.04 17.52
CA ILE A 117 0.06 14.85 17.75
C ILE A 117 -0.22 16.33 17.48
N THR A 118 0.63 17.20 18.00
CA THR A 118 0.60 18.64 17.69
C THR A 118 1.73 18.99 16.71
N LEU A 119 1.44 19.73 15.65
CA LEU A 119 2.45 20.31 14.75
C LEU A 119 2.40 21.84 14.85
N ASN A 120 3.50 22.46 15.26
CA ASN A 120 3.68 23.90 15.20
C ASN A 120 3.92 24.35 13.73
N PRO A 121 3.75 25.64 13.42
CA PRO A 121 4.10 26.20 12.12
C PRO A 121 5.50 25.77 11.65
N GLY A 122 5.56 25.19 10.47
CA GLY A 122 6.78 24.71 9.83
C GLY A 122 7.31 23.37 10.35
N GLU A 123 6.66 22.74 11.33
CA GLU A 123 7.03 21.40 11.77
C GLU A 123 6.43 20.31 10.87
N LYS A 124 7.15 19.19 10.78
CA LYS A 124 6.68 17.97 10.11
C LYS A 124 6.92 16.73 10.95
N VAL A 125 6.06 15.74 10.76
CA VAL A 125 6.26 14.37 11.24
C VAL A 125 6.51 13.47 10.04
N GLU A 126 7.52 12.61 10.12
CA GLU A 126 7.84 11.65 9.07
C GLU A 126 7.20 10.29 9.39
N ILE A 127 6.36 9.81 8.49
CA ILE A 127 5.79 8.47 8.51
C ILE A 127 6.66 7.61 7.59
N LYS A 128 7.77 7.14 8.15
CA LYS A 128 8.70 6.25 7.46
C LYS A 128 8.35 4.81 7.75
N SER A 129 8.24 4.03 6.68
CA SER A 129 8.26 2.59 6.82
C SER A 129 9.67 2.11 7.23
N PRO A 130 9.81 1.16 8.16
CA PRO A 130 11.12 0.75 8.63
C PRO A 130 11.91 0.04 7.55
N PRO A 131 13.26 0.10 7.61
CA PRO A 131 14.11 -0.65 6.71
C PRO A 131 13.79 -2.15 6.85
N TYR A 132 13.34 -2.74 5.75
CA TYR A 132 13.07 -4.17 5.50
C TYR A 132 13.41 -5.13 6.66
N LYS A 133 12.41 -5.41 7.50
CA LYS A 133 12.34 -6.65 8.27
C LYS A 133 11.03 -7.34 7.95
N LEU A 134 11.12 -8.37 7.12
CA LEU A 134 10.03 -9.16 6.57
C LEU A 134 9.00 -9.61 7.64
N GLU A 135 9.47 -9.86 8.86
CA GLU A 135 8.65 -10.31 10.00
C GLU A 135 7.77 -9.22 10.61
N ALA A 136 7.95 -7.94 10.23
CA ALA A 136 7.19 -6.80 10.73
C ALA A 136 6.22 -6.19 9.69
N LEU A 137 6.20 -6.69 8.44
CA LEU A 137 5.51 -6.05 7.32
C LEU A 137 3.98 -6.03 7.42
N THR A 138 3.37 -6.87 8.26
CA THR A 138 1.92 -6.84 8.53
C THR A 138 1.45 -5.59 9.29
N LYS A 139 2.36 -4.67 9.65
CA LYS A 139 2.12 -3.56 10.58
C LYS A 139 2.19 -2.16 9.96
N TYR A 140 2.53 -2.02 8.68
CA TYR A 140 2.76 -0.73 8.00
C TYR A 140 1.79 -0.52 6.82
N PHE A 141 1.75 0.72 6.28
CA PHE A 141 0.89 1.16 5.16
C PHE A 141 1.11 0.31 3.92
N THR A 142 0.39 -0.82 3.88
CA THR A 142 0.43 -1.77 2.79
C THR A 142 -0.84 -1.72 1.98
N PHE A 143 -0.69 -1.51 0.67
CA PHE A 143 -1.75 -1.61 -0.31
C PHE A 143 -1.56 -2.90 -1.08
N SER A 144 -2.57 -3.77 -1.06
CA SER A 144 -2.54 -5.01 -1.83
C SER A 144 -3.27 -4.81 -3.16
N PHE A 145 -2.56 -4.97 -4.26
CA PHE A 145 -3.13 -4.93 -5.61
C PHE A 145 -3.30 -6.35 -6.16
N PRO A 146 -4.50 -6.71 -6.67
CA PRO A 146 -4.78 -8.07 -7.14
C PRO A 146 -4.30 -8.33 -8.57
N ASP A 147 -4.09 -7.28 -9.38
CA ASP A 147 -3.76 -7.36 -10.80
C ASP A 147 -2.70 -6.31 -11.18
N SER A 148 -2.08 -6.51 -12.35
CA SER A 148 -1.21 -5.50 -12.94
C SER A 148 -2.01 -4.29 -13.42
N GLY A 149 -1.41 -3.10 -13.36
CA GLY A 149 -2.02 -1.87 -13.84
C GLY A 149 -1.37 -0.63 -13.24
N THR A 150 -1.78 0.54 -13.73
CA THR A 150 -1.38 1.82 -13.12
C THR A 150 -2.43 2.23 -12.11
N TYR A 151 -2.01 2.38 -10.85
CA TYR A 151 -2.87 2.77 -9.74
C TYR A 151 -2.45 4.12 -9.18
N LYS A 152 -3.42 4.92 -8.73
CA LYS A 152 -3.15 6.09 -7.90
C LYS A 152 -3.04 5.63 -6.45
N VAL A 153 -1.90 5.93 -5.84
CA VAL A 153 -1.59 5.60 -4.44
C VAL A 153 -1.24 6.89 -3.73
N GLY A 154 -1.80 7.13 -2.57
CA GLY A 154 -1.68 8.41 -1.91
C GLY A 154 -2.15 8.40 -0.46
N TYR A 155 -2.05 9.57 0.15
CA TYR A 155 -2.52 9.84 1.50
C TYR A 155 -3.26 11.18 1.52
N GLN A 156 -4.34 11.24 2.29
CA GLN A 156 -5.10 12.46 2.56
C GLN A 156 -5.08 12.71 4.07
N VAL A 157 -4.55 13.88 4.47
CA VAL A 157 -4.70 14.37 5.86
C VAL A 157 -6.07 15.02 6.04
N ASP A 158 -6.63 14.92 7.24
CA ASP A 158 -7.96 15.43 7.58
C ASP A 158 -9.08 15.25 6.51
N PRO A 159 -9.39 14.01 6.09
CA PRO A 159 -10.31 13.77 4.97
C PRO A 159 -11.79 14.12 5.27
N ASN A 160 -12.12 14.53 6.50
CA ASN A 160 -13.47 14.86 6.94
C ASN A 160 -13.63 16.37 7.26
N ASP A 161 -12.63 17.19 6.94
CA ASP A 161 -12.57 18.64 7.20
C ASP A 161 -12.90 18.97 8.68
N GLU A 162 -12.30 18.24 9.62
CA GLU A 162 -12.52 18.42 11.05
C GLU A 162 -11.67 19.54 11.65
N ILE A 163 -10.55 19.86 10.99
CA ILE A 163 -9.66 20.96 11.27
C ILE A 163 -10.01 22.07 10.28
N LYS A 164 -10.20 23.29 10.78
CA LYS A 164 -10.37 24.44 9.88
C LYS A 164 -9.00 24.92 9.42
N GLU A 165 -8.71 24.74 8.15
CA GLU A 165 -7.41 25.04 7.55
C GLU A 165 -7.42 26.32 6.71
N ALA A 166 -6.24 26.81 6.33
CA ALA A 166 -6.10 27.93 5.41
C ALA A 166 -6.50 27.54 3.97
N ASP A 167 -6.23 26.28 3.60
CA ASP A 167 -6.52 25.67 2.30
C ASP A 167 -6.90 24.20 2.52
N GLU A 168 -8.13 23.82 2.20
CA GLU A 168 -8.63 22.43 2.36
C GLU A 168 -8.33 21.57 1.10
N ASP A 169 -7.87 22.20 0.01
CA ASP A 169 -7.66 21.52 -1.28
C ASP A 169 -6.24 20.92 -1.41
N ASN A 170 -5.34 21.17 -0.45
CA ASN A 170 -3.94 20.74 -0.48
C ASN A 170 -3.63 19.53 0.43
N ASN A 171 -4.68 18.96 1.06
CA ASN A 171 -4.58 17.86 2.02
C ASN A 171 -4.30 16.49 1.37
N LEU A 172 -4.33 16.37 0.04
CA LEU A 172 -4.15 15.12 -0.71
C LEU A 172 -2.85 15.10 -1.51
N ALA A 173 -2.03 14.06 -1.32
CA ALA A 173 -0.95 13.73 -2.23
C ALA A 173 -1.13 12.33 -2.82
N GLU A 174 -0.98 12.21 -4.13
CA GLU A 174 -1.07 10.95 -4.89
C GLU A 174 0.12 10.80 -5.84
N ILE A 175 0.51 9.56 -6.10
CA ILE A 175 1.44 9.18 -7.16
C ILE A 175 0.84 8.07 -8.01
N GLU A 176 1.15 8.10 -9.31
CA GLU A 176 0.84 6.98 -10.21
C GLU A 176 1.90 5.91 -10.06
N MET A 177 1.46 4.71 -9.70
CA MET A 177 2.32 3.54 -9.55
C MET A 177 1.97 2.47 -10.57
N PRO A 178 2.90 2.12 -11.48
CA PRO A 178 2.78 0.93 -12.28
C PRO A 178 3.02 -0.29 -11.37
N ILE A 179 2.01 -1.14 -11.26
CA ILE A 179 2.10 -2.45 -10.63
C ILE A 179 2.31 -3.47 -11.74
N GLU A 180 3.49 -4.07 -11.78
CA GLU A 180 3.80 -5.21 -12.63
C GLU A 180 3.70 -6.49 -11.81
N PHE A 181 2.58 -7.19 -11.97
CA PHE A 181 2.31 -8.40 -11.23
C PHE A 181 2.70 -9.63 -12.04
N LYS A 182 3.76 -10.33 -11.61
CA LYS A 182 4.14 -11.60 -12.20
C LYS A 182 3.30 -12.71 -11.57
N HIS A 183 2.38 -13.26 -12.35
CA HIS A 183 1.57 -14.42 -11.96
C HIS A 183 2.35 -15.74 -12.00
N TYR A 184 3.69 -15.70 -12.09
CA TYR A 184 4.53 -16.88 -12.03
C TYR A 184 5.83 -16.65 -11.27
N LEU A 185 6.36 -17.73 -10.69
CA LEU A 185 7.70 -17.79 -10.09
C LEU A 185 8.52 -18.85 -10.80
N LYS A 186 9.75 -18.51 -11.18
CA LYS A 186 10.72 -19.45 -11.72
C LYS A 186 11.55 -20.07 -10.58
N GLY A 187 11.78 -21.37 -10.62
CA GLY A 187 12.69 -22.05 -9.70
C GLY A 187 14.17 -21.90 -10.11
N PRO A 188 15.12 -22.09 -9.18
CA PRO A 188 14.91 -22.11 -7.72
C PRO A 188 14.55 -20.71 -7.20
N ASN A 189 13.70 -20.65 -6.17
CA ASN A 189 13.29 -19.39 -5.54
C ASN A 189 13.26 -19.58 -4.02
N GLU A 190 14.23 -19.00 -3.32
CA GLU A 190 14.42 -19.16 -1.88
C GLU A 190 13.24 -18.59 -1.08
N GLU A 191 12.71 -17.43 -1.50
CA GLU A 191 11.57 -16.77 -0.86
C GLU A 191 10.28 -17.62 -0.95
N ALA A 192 10.08 -18.26 -2.10
CA ALA A 192 8.92 -19.11 -2.35
C ALA A 192 8.98 -20.46 -1.62
N THR A 193 10.16 -20.92 -1.20
CA THR A 193 10.36 -22.24 -0.57
C THR A 193 9.57 -22.37 0.76
N LYS A 194 9.19 -21.25 1.38
CA LYS A 194 8.30 -21.22 2.54
C LYS A 194 6.86 -21.67 2.23
N TYR A 195 6.40 -21.47 0.99
CA TYR A 195 5.02 -21.68 0.57
C TYR A 195 4.87 -22.75 -0.51
N LEU A 196 5.96 -23.10 -1.20
CA LEU A 196 6.02 -24.04 -2.29
C LEU A 196 7.10 -25.10 -2.05
N PRO A 197 6.91 -26.33 -2.55
CA PRO A 197 7.98 -27.32 -2.56
C PRO A 197 9.19 -26.78 -3.34
N GLU A 198 10.39 -27.21 -2.96
CA GLU A 198 11.64 -26.85 -3.65
C GLU A 198 11.49 -27.02 -5.17
N MET A 199 11.56 -25.89 -5.87
CA MET A 199 11.42 -25.85 -7.33
C MET A 199 12.79 -25.92 -7.99
N LYS A 200 12.90 -26.73 -9.04
CA LYS A 200 14.09 -26.85 -9.88
C LYS A 200 14.17 -25.72 -10.90
N SER A 201 15.34 -25.55 -11.50
CA SER A 201 15.62 -24.50 -12.50
C SER A 201 14.75 -24.54 -13.76
N ASN A 202 14.13 -25.69 -14.05
CA ASN A 202 13.23 -25.91 -15.18
C ASN A 202 11.74 -25.90 -14.76
N GLN A 203 11.43 -25.39 -13.57
CA GLN A 203 10.08 -25.35 -13.03
C GLN A 203 9.59 -23.92 -12.86
N TYR A 204 8.31 -23.75 -13.10
CA TYR A 204 7.59 -22.49 -12.96
C TYR A 204 6.33 -22.77 -12.17
N TYR A 205 6.06 -22.01 -11.11
CA TYR A 205 4.79 -22.06 -10.42
C TYR A 205 3.89 -20.94 -10.94
N LEU A 206 2.68 -21.28 -11.34
CA LEU A 206 1.72 -20.39 -11.98
C LEU A 206 0.52 -20.16 -11.06
N ALA A 207 0.16 -18.90 -10.84
CA ALA A 207 -0.97 -18.47 -10.03
C ALA A 207 -1.97 -17.69 -10.89
N PHE A 208 -2.99 -18.40 -11.35
CA PHE A 208 -4.02 -17.82 -12.21
C PHE A 208 -5.05 -17.04 -11.38
N PRO A 209 -5.21 -15.72 -11.57
CA PRO A 209 -6.10 -14.89 -10.75
C PRO A 209 -7.57 -15.31 -10.89
N LYS A 210 -7.96 -15.79 -12.07
CA LYS A 210 -9.33 -16.24 -12.37
C LYS A 210 -9.37 -17.19 -13.57
N LYS A 211 -10.47 -17.93 -13.70
CA LYS A 211 -10.78 -18.63 -14.95
C LYS A 211 -10.76 -17.64 -16.14
N GLY A 212 -10.11 -18.04 -17.22
CA GLY A 212 -9.90 -17.25 -18.43
C GLY A 212 -8.63 -16.39 -18.42
N SER A 213 -7.87 -16.35 -17.33
CA SER A 213 -6.60 -15.62 -17.31
C SER A 213 -5.48 -16.36 -18.03
N CYS A 214 -4.62 -15.59 -18.70
CA CYS A 214 -3.40 -16.07 -19.34
C CYS A 214 -2.17 -15.44 -18.65
N ILE A 215 -1.08 -16.21 -18.60
CA ILE A 215 0.20 -15.83 -18.02
C ILE A 215 1.24 -16.04 -19.11
N PHE A 216 1.96 -14.98 -19.45
CA PHE A 216 3.10 -15.06 -20.35
C PHE A 216 4.38 -15.31 -19.55
N ILE A 217 5.09 -16.39 -19.86
CA ILE A 217 6.36 -16.77 -19.23
C ILE A 217 7.47 -16.42 -20.21
N GLU A 218 8.17 -15.31 -19.93
CA GLU A 218 9.15 -14.71 -20.83
C GLU A 218 10.31 -15.67 -21.13
N GLU A 219 10.79 -16.40 -20.12
CA GLU A 219 11.99 -17.23 -20.21
C GLU A 219 11.83 -18.42 -21.16
N ILE A 220 10.59 -18.87 -21.39
CA ILE A 220 10.27 -19.93 -22.36
C ILE A 220 9.48 -19.40 -23.55
N ASN A 221 9.17 -18.10 -23.58
CA ASN A 221 8.34 -17.44 -24.59
C ASN A 221 7.04 -18.23 -24.85
N LYS A 222 6.28 -18.46 -23.76
CA LYS A 222 5.00 -19.18 -23.80
C LYS A 222 3.91 -18.44 -23.05
N GLU A 223 2.75 -18.36 -23.67
CA GLU A 223 1.51 -18.04 -23.00
C GLU A 223 0.85 -19.33 -22.48
N VAL A 224 0.51 -19.32 -21.19
CA VAL A 224 -0.21 -20.40 -20.51
C VAL A 224 -1.53 -19.84 -19.98
N CYS A 225 -2.66 -20.46 -20.28
CA CYS A 225 -3.97 -19.98 -19.83
C CYS A 225 -4.72 -21.01 -19.00
N LEU A 226 -5.46 -20.52 -18.01
CA LEU A 226 -6.46 -21.29 -17.28
C LEU A 226 -7.81 -21.17 -17.98
N GLU A 227 -8.14 -22.16 -18.80
CA GLU A 227 -9.34 -22.18 -19.63
C GLU A 227 -10.59 -22.56 -18.81
N GLU A 228 -10.42 -23.48 -17.88
CA GLU A 228 -11.48 -24.00 -17.03
C GLU A 228 -10.93 -24.40 -15.68
N SER A 229 -11.72 -24.21 -14.62
CA SER A 229 -11.40 -24.64 -13.26
C SER A 229 -12.66 -25.18 -12.60
N THR A 230 -12.54 -26.36 -11.99
CA THR A 230 -13.60 -27.07 -11.26
C THR A 230 -12.98 -27.70 -10.01
N ASP A 231 -13.79 -28.31 -9.15
CA ASP A 231 -13.28 -29.00 -7.95
C ASP A 231 -12.41 -30.23 -8.26
N PHE A 232 -12.53 -30.76 -9.48
CA PHE A 232 -11.92 -32.03 -9.90
C PHE A 232 -10.84 -31.90 -10.99
N TYR A 233 -10.81 -30.79 -11.70
CA TYR A 233 -9.83 -30.56 -12.74
C TYR A 233 -9.74 -29.10 -13.16
N GLU A 234 -8.60 -28.78 -13.74
CA GLU A 234 -8.35 -27.56 -14.50
C GLU A 234 -8.08 -27.92 -15.96
N VAL A 235 -8.54 -27.08 -16.89
CA VAL A 235 -8.10 -27.14 -18.29
C VAL A 235 -7.09 -26.03 -18.49
N ILE A 236 -5.87 -26.41 -18.85
CA ILE A 236 -4.76 -25.51 -19.11
C ILE A 236 -4.43 -25.55 -20.59
N SER A 237 -4.22 -24.39 -21.19
CA SER A 237 -3.64 -24.29 -22.52
C SER A 237 -2.22 -23.76 -22.44
N ILE A 238 -1.33 -24.28 -23.26
CA ILE A 238 -0.02 -23.66 -23.52
C ILE A 238 0.15 -23.45 -25.02
N SER A 239 0.34 -22.20 -25.43
CA SER A 239 0.34 -21.81 -26.85
C SER A 239 -0.89 -22.34 -27.62
N GLY A 240 -2.08 -22.29 -26.99
CA GLY A 240 -3.35 -22.76 -27.54
C GLY A 240 -3.60 -24.28 -27.48
N ILE A 241 -2.61 -25.10 -27.11
CA ILE A 241 -2.81 -26.55 -26.96
C ILE A 241 -3.33 -26.85 -25.57
N LYS A 242 -4.51 -27.47 -25.49
CA LYS A 242 -5.22 -27.75 -24.23
C LYS A 242 -4.85 -29.10 -23.64
N GLY A 243 -4.75 -29.15 -22.32
CA GLY A 243 -4.61 -30.37 -21.53
C GLY A 243 -5.40 -30.24 -20.23
N LYS A 244 -5.84 -31.39 -19.70
CA LYS A 244 -6.61 -31.45 -18.46
C LYS A 244 -5.71 -31.87 -17.30
N VAL A 245 -5.64 -31.05 -16.26
CA VAL A 245 -4.94 -31.33 -15.01
C VAL A 245 -5.96 -31.80 -14.00
N TRP A 246 -6.01 -33.11 -13.75
CA TRP A 246 -6.93 -33.69 -12.77
C TRP A 246 -6.41 -33.48 -11.35
N HIS A 247 -7.31 -33.11 -10.44
CA HIS A 247 -7.03 -32.99 -9.02
C HIS A 247 -8.26 -33.32 -8.18
N PHE A 248 -8.10 -33.56 -6.89
CA PHE A 248 -9.23 -33.75 -5.97
C PHE A 248 -9.11 -32.75 -4.82
N PHE A 249 -9.96 -31.73 -4.83
CA PHE A 249 -10.00 -30.68 -3.79
C PHE A 249 -8.62 -30.04 -3.49
N GLY A 250 -7.72 -30.01 -4.47
CA GLY A 250 -6.34 -29.53 -4.30
C GLY A 250 -5.43 -30.43 -3.46
N LEU A 251 -5.91 -31.57 -2.93
CA LEU A 251 -5.14 -32.48 -2.08
C LEU A 251 -4.26 -33.45 -2.88
N PHE A 252 -4.77 -33.95 -4.00
CA PHE A 252 -4.06 -34.84 -4.90
C PHE A 252 -4.15 -34.30 -6.32
N SER A 253 -3.07 -34.45 -7.09
CA SER A 253 -3.01 -34.03 -8.49
C SER A 253 -2.27 -35.07 -9.33
N PHE A 254 -2.80 -35.30 -10.52
CA PHE A 254 -2.16 -36.11 -11.54
C PHE A 254 -1.36 -35.22 -12.48
N ILE A 255 -0.17 -35.69 -12.85
CA ILE A 255 0.67 -35.01 -13.83
C ILE A 255 -0.03 -35.08 -15.19
N SER A 256 -0.31 -33.92 -15.77
CA SER A 256 -0.78 -33.80 -17.15
C SER A 256 0.39 -33.42 -18.06
N LYS A 257 0.36 -33.88 -19.31
CA LYS A 257 1.41 -33.61 -20.30
C LYS A 257 0.85 -32.87 -21.49
N ILE A 258 1.50 -31.78 -21.87
CA ILE A 258 1.22 -31.04 -23.10
C ILE A 258 2.55 -30.77 -23.79
N GLY A 259 2.85 -31.52 -24.86
CA GLY A 259 4.16 -31.48 -25.51
C GLY A 259 5.29 -31.81 -24.52
N ASN A 260 6.29 -30.93 -24.44
CA ASN A 260 7.44 -31.08 -23.53
C ASN A 260 7.18 -30.52 -22.13
N TYR A 261 5.94 -30.22 -21.77
CA TYR A 261 5.59 -29.62 -20.50
C TYR A 261 4.76 -30.57 -19.65
N GLU A 262 5.11 -30.67 -18.37
CA GLU A 262 4.33 -31.34 -17.34
C GLU A 262 3.63 -30.32 -16.45
N PHE A 263 2.36 -30.54 -16.17
CA PHE A 263 1.55 -29.70 -15.30
C PHE A 263 1.07 -30.50 -14.11
N LYS A 264 1.17 -29.92 -12.92
CA LYS A 264 0.68 -30.52 -11.68
C LYS A 264 0.09 -29.44 -10.79
N ARG A 265 -1.13 -29.66 -10.28
CA ARG A 265 -1.73 -28.79 -9.27
C ARG A 265 -0.96 -28.94 -7.95
N THR A 266 -0.58 -27.82 -7.35
CA THR A 266 0.16 -27.75 -6.08
C THR A 266 -0.41 -26.62 -5.23
N GLY A 267 -1.19 -26.97 -4.20
CA GLY A 267 -1.85 -25.98 -3.35
C GLY A 267 -2.77 -25.05 -4.14
N ALA A 268 -2.48 -23.74 -4.11
CA ALA A 268 -3.30 -22.71 -4.75
C ALA A 268 -3.01 -22.52 -6.25
N GLY A 269 -1.94 -23.10 -6.79
CA GLY A 269 -1.49 -22.88 -8.17
C GLY A 269 -1.06 -24.14 -8.90
N ILE A 270 -0.40 -23.95 -10.03
CA ILE A 270 0.01 -25.01 -10.95
C ILE A 270 1.52 -24.98 -11.14
N LEU A 271 2.17 -26.09 -10.85
CA LEU A 271 3.56 -26.32 -11.18
C LEU A 271 3.68 -26.78 -12.64
N LEU A 272 4.28 -25.94 -13.46
CA LEU A 272 4.76 -26.24 -14.80
C LEU A 272 6.21 -26.75 -14.70
N THR A 273 6.51 -27.87 -15.34
CA THR A 273 7.87 -28.39 -15.49
C THR A 273 8.20 -28.53 -16.96
N GLU A 274 9.21 -27.80 -17.42
CA GLU A 274 9.76 -27.95 -18.76
C GLU A 274 10.64 -29.20 -18.81
N LYS A 275 10.28 -30.17 -19.62
CA LYS A 275 11.14 -31.32 -19.93
C LYS A 275 12.07 -30.94 -21.06
N LYS A 276 13.36 -31.24 -20.88
CA LYS A 276 14.27 -31.25 -22.01
C LYS A 276 13.76 -32.30 -23.02
N PRO A 277 13.77 -31.98 -24.32
CA PRO A 277 13.45 -32.94 -25.37
C PRO A 277 14.36 -34.17 -25.31
#